data_AF-A0A6L3SUB3-F1
#
_entry.id   AF-A0A6L3SUB3-F1
#
_cell.length_a   1.000
_cell.length_b   1.000
_cell.length_c   1.000
_cell.angle_alpha   90.00
_cell.angle_beta   90.00
_cell.angle_gamma   90.00
#
_symmetry.space_group_name_H-M   'P 1'
#
loop_
_entity.id
_entity.type
_entity.pdbx_description
1 polymer ?
#
loop_
_entity_poly.entity_id
_entity_poly.type
_entity_poly.pdbx_seq_one_letter_code
_entity_poly.pdbx_strand_id
1 'polypeptide(L)' 'MPKDRDEIGLGSFVLAMEAPAEGWWEAEVIGINGSVYSLRWRDYPAEPTLLRKAGELALLPPNQA' A
#
# COMPACT_ATOMS: atom_id res chain seq x y z
N MET A 1 3.61 -8.82 -7.58
CA MET A 1 3.54 -8.34 -6.20
C MET A 1 4.95 -8.25 -5.64
N PRO A 2 5.29 -7.16 -4.92
CA PRO A 2 6.62 -6.97 -4.35
C PRO A 2 6.92 -8.02 -3.26
N LYS A 3 8.13 -8.58 -3.28
CA LYS A 3 8.62 -9.56 -2.29
C LYS A 3 9.48 -8.91 -1.22
N ASP A 4 10.05 -7.75 -1.53
CA ASP A 4 10.81 -6.90 -0.63
C ASP A 4 10.31 -5.45 -0.71
N ARG A 5 10.56 -4.67 0.35
CA ARG A 5 10.08 -3.28 0.43
C ARG A 5 10.69 -2.37 -0.64
N ASP A 6 11.93 -2.66 -1.06
CA ASP A 6 12.62 -1.90 -2.09
C ASP A 6 12.03 -2.15 -3.50
N GLU A 7 11.20 -3.17 -3.66
CA GLU A 7 10.49 -3.48 -4.91
C GLU A 7 9.15 -2.75 -5.03
N ILE A 8 8.70 -2.02 -4.00
CA ILE A 8 7.42 -1.32 -4.02
C ILE A 8 7.48 -0.16 -5.04
N GLY A 9 6.77 -0.33 -6.14
CA GLY A 9 6.63 0.65 -7.22
C GLY A 9 5.18 0.95 -7.57
N LEU A 10 4.95 1.84 -8.55
CA LEU A 10 3.61 2.13 -9.09
C LEU A 10 2.92 0.83 -9.56
N GLY A 11 1.62 0.71 -9.26
CA GLY A 11 0.80 -0.48 -9.56
C GLY A 11 1.06 -1.68 -8.63
N SER A 12 2.01 -1.58 -7.69
CA SER A 12 2.19 -2.61 -6.67
C SER A 12 1.00 -2.62 -5.71
N PHE A 13 0.52 -3.81 -5.34
CA PHE A 13 -0.36 -3.95 -4.19
C PHE A 13 0.46 -4.18 -2.92
N VAL A 14 0.05 -3.46 -1.88
CA VAL A 14 0.63 -3.49 -0.54
C VAL A 14 -0.52 -3.52 0.47
N LEU A 15 -0.18 -3.81 1.72
CA LEU A 15 -1.08 -3.65 2.84
C LEU A 15 -0.82 -2.31 3.52
N ALA A 16 -1.89 -1.59 3.86
CA ALA A 16 -1.86 -0.35 4.62
C ALA A 16 -2.96 -0.33 5.68
N MET A 17 -2.76 0.48 6.73
CA MET A 17 -3.78 0.77 7.74
C MET A 17 -4.29 2.20 7.56
N GLU A 18 -5.61 2.38 7.70
CA GLU A 18 -6.20 3.72 7.72
C GLU A 18 -5.77 4.49 8.97
N ALA A 19 -5.81 3.83 10.14
CA ALA A 19 -5.37 4.33 11.43
C ALA A 19 -4.70 3.22 12.26
N PRO A 20 -3.88 3.54 13.28
CA PRO A 20 -3.15 2.54 14.07
C PRO A 20 -4.01 1.50 14.81
N ALA A 21 -5.29 1.80 15.04
CA ALA A 21 -6.23 0.90 15.70
C ALA A 21 -6.98 -0.02 14.71
N GLU A 22 -6.84 0.22 13.40
CA GLU A 22 -7.54 -0.49 12.35
C GLU A 22 -6.73 -1.69 11.82
N GLY A 23 -7.41 -2.55 11.07
CA GLY A 23 -6.78 -3.66 10.36
C GLY A 23 -5.92 -3.23 9.16
N TRP A 24 -5.19 -4.21 8.61
CA TRP A 24 -4.44 -4.07 7.36
C TRP A 24 -5.33 -4.42 6.17
N TRP A 25 -5.35 -3.55 5.16
CA TRP A 25 -6.15 -3.71 3.95
C TRP A 25 -5.31 -3.48 2.70
N GLU A 26 -5.74 -4.10 1.60
CA GLU A 26 -5.02 -4.01 0.34
C GLU A 26 -5.21 -2.66 -0.36
N ALA A 27 -4.10 -2.07 -0.78
CA ALA A 27 -4.07 -0.84 -1.52
C ALA A 27 -3.08 -0.90 -2.68
N GLU A 28 -3.44 -0.25 -3.79
CA GLU A 28 -2.57 -0.06 -4.95
C GLU A 28 -1.75 1.22 -4.77
N VAL A 29 -0.45 1.15 -5.08
CA VAL A 29 0.41 2.33 -5.18
C VAL A 29 0.09 3.09 -6.48
N ILE A 30 -0.55 4.25 -6.35
CA ILE A 30 -0.93 5.10 -7.49
C ILE A 30 -0.01 6.32 -7.69
N GLY A 31 0.91 6.56 -6.75
CA GLY A 31 1.86 7.67 -6.81
C GLY A 31 3.05 7.46 -5.89
N ILE A 32 4.20 8.03 -6.25
CA ILE A 32 5.43 8.00 -5.43
C ILE A 32 6.05 9.39 -5.47
N ASN A 33 6.30 9.96 -4.29
CA ASN A 33 7.00 11.23 -4.12
C ASN A 33 8.13 11.04 -3.08
N GLY A 34 9.35 10.85 -3.58
CA GLY A 34 10.49 10.50 -2.73
C GLY A 34 10.22 9.19 -1.98
N SER A 35 10.13 9.27 -0.65
CA SER A 35 9.87 8.11 0.22
C SER A 35 8.39 7.97 0.64
N VAL A 36 7.48 8.74 0.04
CA VAL A 36 6.05 8.75 0.35
C VAL A 36 5.28 8.16 -0.82
N TYR A 37 4.40 7.20 -0.51
CA TYR A 37 3.54 6.50 -1.44
C TYR A 37 2.10 7.02 -1.32
N SER A 38 1.49 7.32 -2.46
CA SER A 38 0.07 7.59 -2.58
C SER A 38 -0.65 6.28 -2.89
N LEU A 39 -1.64 5.92 -2.07
CA LEU A 39 -2.32 4.63 -2.13
C LEU A 39 -3.81 4.80 -2.38
N ARG A 40 -4.37 3.91 -3.21
CA ARG A 40 -5.81 3.76 -3.40
C ARG A 40 -6.25 2.39 -2.87
N TRP A 41 -7.27 2.37 -2.01
CA TRP A 41 -7.85 1.11 -1.53
C TRP A 41 -8.38 0.27 -2.69
N ARG A 42 -8.05 -1.04 -2.70
CA ARG A 42 -8.47 -1.96 -3.76
C ARG A 42 -10.00 -2.05 -3.85
N ASP A 43 -10.63 -2.29 -2.70
CA ASP A 43 -12.04 -2.63 -2.61
C ASP A 43 -12.93 -1.38 -2.38
N TYR A 44 -12.31 -0.22 -2.09
CA TYR A 44 -12.98 1.05 -1.81
C TYR A 44 -12.35 2.22 -2.58
N PRO A 45 -12.32 2.20 -3.92
CA PRO A 45 -11.57 3.18 -4.72
C PRO A 45 -12.14 4.62 -4.67
N ALA A 46 -13.34 4.81 -4.13
CA ALA A 46 -13.96 6.12 -3.93
C ALA A 46 -13.52 6.80 -2.62
N GLU A 47 -12.92 6.05 -1.70
CA GLU A 47 -12.38 6.59 -0.46
C GLU A 47 -11.14 7.48 -0.73
N PRO A 48 -10.80 8.40 0.19
CA PRO A 48 -9.62 9.24 0.04
C PRO A 48 -8.33 8.45 -0.15
N THR A 49 -7.44 8.97 -0.99
CA THR A 49 -6.08 8.45 -1.15
C THR A 49 -5.30 8.59 0.15
N LEU A 50 -4.53 7.57 0.50
CA LEU A 50 -3.66 7.58 1.67
C LEU A 50 -2.23 7.92 1.30
N LEU A 51 -1.54 8.61 2.19
CA LEU A 51 -0.11 8.87 2.10
C LEU A 51 0.63 8.08 3.18
N ARG A 52 1.60 7.26 2.79
CA ARG A 52 2.37 6.42 3.71
C ARG A 52 3.85 6.37 3.33
N LYS A 53 4.72 6.27 4.31
CA LYS A 53 6.14 5.93 4.10
C LYS A 53 6.31 4.43 3.93
N ALA A 54 7.42 4.01 3.33
CA ALA A 54 7.74 2.59 3.14
C ALA A 54 7.63 1.77 4.45
N GLY A 55 8.01 2.34 5.60
CA GLY A 55 7.93 1.67 6.91
C GLY A 55 6.51 1.43 7.43
N GLU A 56 5.54 2.16 6.91
CA GLU A 56 4.12 2.06 7.30
C GLU A 56 3.32 1.12 6.37
N LEU A 57 3.99 0.54 5.37
CA LEU A 57 3.42 -0.46 4.48
C LEU A 57 3.83 -1.87 4.94
N ALA A 58 3.00 -2.85 4.62
CA ALA A 58 3.36 -4.25 4.70
C ALA A 58 3.22 -4.91 3.31
N LEU A 59 3.96 -5.99 3.10
CA LEU A 59 3.89 -6.76 1.86
C LEU A 59 2.74 -7.78 1.96
N LEU A 60 2.17 -8.12 0.81
CA LEU A 60 1.23 -9.24 0.72
C LEU A 60 1.96 -10.56 1.03
N PRO A 61 1.28 -11.53 1.68
CA PRO A 61 1.82 -12.86 1.87
C PRO A 61 2.19 -13.49 0.52
N PRO A 62 3.31 -14.24 0.44
CA PRO A 62 3.63 -14.99 -0.76
C PRO A 62 2.47 -15.96 -1.10
N ASN A 63 2.07 -15.99 -2.36
CA ASN A 63 0.94 -16.74 -2.94
C ASN A 63 -0.44 -16.08 -2.89
N GLN A 64 -0.54 -14.81 -2.50
CA GLN A 64 -1.78 -14.04 -2.58
C GLN A 64 -1.91 -13.22 -3.88
N ALA A 65 -1.30 -13.68 -4.98
CA ALA A 65 -1.23 -13.02 -6.28
C ALA A 65 -2.03 -13.75 -7.35
#